data_AF-A0A9W7TCK9-F1
#
_entry.id   AF-A0A9W7TCK9-F1
#
_cell.length_a   1.000
_cell.length_b   1.000
_cell.length_c   1.000
_cell.angle_alpha   90.00
_cell.angle_beta   90.00
_cell.angle_gamma   90.00
#
_symmetry.space_group_name_H-M   'P 1'
#
loop_
_entity.id
_entity.type
_entity.pdbx_description
1 polymer ?
#
loop_
_entity_poly.entity_id
_entity_poly.type
_entity_poly.pdbx_seq_one_letter_code
_entity_poly.pdbx_strand_id
1 'polypeptide(L)'
;MSATREEVLRDENLIEYLQEIARDSAFLHGVLMRTKETPNSPEVASYAPFTLFPTRVPSAVFTQVLTVQTHFNRLVDRVSQNPSFLEESLASTIKVDDFTARLFNIYKQVKEEGWAQAIVLGLNRSDYMLDQSPDGGTSLKQIEINTIAASFGGLASQTPDVHRHILKVANLLEEQNRILDNNPAAGLARGLAKAWELYGSESAVVMFLVEDLQRNIYDHRYIENELWKKNVPVIRRRFEDVCRTGHLDQRRRLFVDSKEIAIVYFRNGYMPQNYTSEQSWDARLMMERSLAVKCPDISTHLAGTKKVQQELAPAGVLERFFPDEPETVAQIRATFAGLYTLDMGEEGDKTVAMALANPDQYVLKPQREGGGK
;
A
#
# COMPACT_ATOMS: atom_id res chain seq x y z
N MET A 1 -18.26 15.24 35.82
CA MET A 1 -17.11 15.95 35.20
C MET A 1 -16.51 15.02 34.16
N SER A 2 -16.04 15.54 33.03
CA SER A 2 -15.22 14.73 32.09
C SER A 2 -13.98 14.25 32.84
N ALA A 3 -13.61 12.98 32.69
CA ALA A 3 -12.27 12.56 33.12
C ALA A 3 -11.25 13.24 32.21
N THR A 4 -10.05 13.51 32.72
CA THR A 4 -8.91 13.86 31.87
C THR A 4 -8.21 12.60 31.38
N ARG A 5 -7.58 12.65 30.20
CA ARG A 5 -6.83 11.50 29.68
C ARG A 5 -5.68 11.08 30.61
N GLU A 6 -5.07 12.02 31.33
CA GLU A 6 -4.01 11.73 32.28
C GLU A 6 -4.50 10.96 33.51
N GLU A 7 -5.69 11.30 34.02
CA GLU A 7 -6.31 10.54 35.12
C GLU A 7 -6.63 9.12 34.69
N VAL A 8 -7.22 8.94 33.50
CA VAL A 8 -7.55 7.60 32.95
C VAL A 8 -6.29 6.76 32.78
N LEU A 9 -5.20 7.34 32.26
CA LEU A 9 -3.95 6.61 32.04
C LEU A 9 -3.20 6.23 33.33
N ARG A 10 -3.53 6.85 34.47
CA ARG A 10 -2.94 6.53 35.78
C ARG A 10 -3.75 5.48 36.56
N ASP A 11 -4.97 5.18 36.12
CA ASP A 11 -5.84 4.19 36.75
C ASP A 11 -5.66 2.82 36.08
N GLU A 12 -4.79 1.99 36.65
CA GLU A 12 -4.45 0.66 36.12
C GLU A 12 -5.67 -0.27 36.04
N ASN A 13 -6.56 -0.22 37.04
CA ASN A 13 -7.76 -1.06 37.05
C ASN A 13 -8.73 -0.66 35.93
N LEU A 14 -8.89 0.64 35.71
CA LEU A 14 -9.69 1.14 34.58
C LEU A 14 -9.05 0.73 33.25
N ILE A 15 -7.72 0.80 33.11
CA ILE A 15 -7.03 0.38 31.89
C ILE A 15 -7.25 -1.11 31.61
N GLU A 16 -7.11 -1.99 32.60
CA GLU A 16 -7.36 -3.42 32.46
C GLU A 16 -8.80 -3.69 32.00
N TYR A 17 -9.77 -3.03 32.64
CA TYR A 17 -11.18 -3.13 32.27
C TYR A 17 -11.45 -2.64 30.83
N LEU A 18 -10.84 -1.52 30.43
CA LEU A 18 -10.98 -0.99 29.07
C LEU A 18 -10.33 -1.91 28.02
N GLN A 19 -9.24 -2.61 28.36
CA GLN A 19 -8.62 -3.57 27.44
C GLN A 19 -9.54 -4.75 27.13
N GLU A 20 -10.26 -5.27 28.13
CA GLU A 20 -11.25 -6.35 27.93
C GLU A 20 -12.35 -5.89 26.97
N ILE A 21 -12.96 -4.74 27.26
CA ILE A 21 -14.01 -4.15 26.41
C ILE A 21 -13.50 -3.88 25.00
N ALA A 22 -12.27 -3.41 24.85
CA ALA A 22 -11.69 -3.11 23.54
C ALA A 22 -11.54 -4.36 22.69
N ARG A 23 -11.13 -5.49 23.28
CA ARG A 23 -11.03 -6.77 22.58
C ARG A 23 -12.40 -7.22 22.10
N ASP A 24 -13.41 -7.19 22.96
CA ASP A 24 -14.78 -7.56 22.61
C ASP A 24 -15.37 -6.64 21.53
N SER A 25 -15.14 -5.33 21.67
CA SER A 25 -15.54 -4.33 20.68
C SER A 25 -14.89 -4.59 19.31
N ALA A 26 -13.61 -4.98 19.27
CA ALA A 26 -12.94 -5.37 18.03
C ALA A 26 -13.62 -6.58 17.35
N PHE A 27 -14.11 -7.57 18.12
CA PHE A 27 -14.90 -8.67 17.57
C PHE A 27 -16.25 -8.22 17.04
N LEU A 28 -16.98 -7.38 17.80
CA LEU A 28 -18.30 -6.87 17.40
C LEU A 28 -18.25 -6.00 16.14
N HIS A 29 -17.17 -5.23 15.95
CA HIS A 29 -16.96 -4.38 14.78
C HIS A 29 -16.17 -5.04 13.64
N GLY A 30 -15.69 -6.28 13.82
CA GLY A 30 -14.99 -7.03 12.77
C GLY A 30 -13.54 -6.58 12.50
N VAL A 31 -12.87 -5.98 13.49
CA VAL A 31 -11.42 -5.70 13.47
C VAL A 31 -10.65 -6.99 13.74
N LEU A 32 -10.69 -7.92 12.78
CA LEU A 32 -10.29 -9.32 12.95
C LEU A 32 -9.20 -9.77 11.98
N MET A 33 -8.44 -10.78 12.40
CA MET A 33 -7.50 -11.54 11.59
C MET A 33 -7.61 -13.03 11.91
N ARG A 34 -7.32 -13.90 10.95
CA ARG A 34 -7.09 -15.32 11.27
C ARG A 34 -5.81 -15.47 12.08
N THR A 35 -5.81 -16.47 12.94
CA THR A 35 -4.70 -16.75 13.85
C THR A 35 -3.44 -17.20 13.08
N LYS A 36 -2.28 -17.20 13.75
CA LYS A 36 -1.02 -17.64 13.13
C LYS A 36 -0.99 -19.16 12.97
N GLU A 37 -1.64 -19.85 13.89
CA GLU A 37 -1.70 -21.30 14.01
C GLU A 37 -2.61 -21.90 12.92
N THR A 38 -3.69 -21.21 12.55
CA THR A 38 -4.63 -21.65 11.52
C THR A 38 -4.94 -20.51 10.53
N PRO A 39 -3.94 -20.05 9.74
CA PRO A 39 -4.02 -18.83 8.93
C PRO A 39 -5.03 -18.89 7.77
N ASN A 40 -5.50 -20.10 7.44
CA ASN A 40 -6.46 -20.36 6.37
C ASN A 40 -7.82 -20.84 6.88
N SER A 41 -7.97 -21.14 8.17
CA SER A 41 -9.25 -21.57 8.75
C SER A 41 -10.18 -20.37 8.93
N PRO A 42 -11.44 -20.43 8.47
CA PRO A 42 -12.44 -19.42 8.77
C PRO A 42 -13.03 -19.55 10.19
N GLU A 43 -12.76 -20.65 10.90
CA GLU A 43 -13.41 -20.99 12.17
C GLU A 43 -12.76 -20.31 13.37
N VAL A 44 -11.47 -19.94 13.26
CA VAL A 44 -10.70 -19.35 14.36
C VAL A 44 -10.11 -18.02 13.92
N ALA A 45 -10.53 -16.96 14.60
CA ALA A 45 -10.03 -15.60 14.42
C ALA A 45 -9.69 -14.95 15.76
N SER A 46 -8.83 -13.94 15.71
CA SER A 46 -8.53 -13.06 16.83
C SER A 46 -8.64 -11.61 16.37
N TYR A 47 -8.66 -10.67 17.30
CA TYR A 47 -8.61 -9.25 16.95
C TYR A 47 -7.30 -8.92 16.22
N ALA A 48 -7.38 -8.09 15.19
CA ALA A 48 -6.19 -7.48 14.60
C ALA A 48 -5.54 -6.59 15.66
N PRO A 49 -4.21 -6.55 15.84
CA PRO A 49 -3.59 -5.66 16.81
C PRO A 49 -3.98 -4.19 16.57
N PHE A 50 -4.36 -3.49 17.64
CA PHE A 50 -4.78 -2.08 17.60
C PHE A 50 -4.40 -1.37 18.91
N THR A 51 -4.41 -0.04 18.91
CA THR A 51 -4.15 0.75 20.11
C THR A 51 -5.43 0.94 20.92
N LEU A 52 -5.33 0.88 22.25
CA LEU A 52 -6.49 1.09 23.14
C LEU A 52 -7.13 2.47 22.93
N PHE A 53 -6.30 3.50 22.78
CA PHE A 53 -6.72 4.87 22.50
C PHE A 53 -6.17 5.35 21.15
N PRO A 54 -6.84 6.30 20.48
CA PRO A 54 -6.30 6.93 19.28
C PRO A 54 -5.05 7.77 19.61
N THR A 55 -4.08 7.74 18.70
CA THR A 55 -2.94 8.66 18.71
C THR A 55 -3.40 10.06 18.29
N ARG A 56 -2.99 11.09 19.04
CA ARG A 56 -3.31 12.48 18.69
C ARG A 56 -2.45 12.92 17.51
N VAL A 57 -3.09 13.47 16.48
CA VAL A 57 -2.42 14.00 15.29
C VAL A 57 -2.82 15.47 15.13
N PRO A 58 -1.86 16.41 14.96
CA PRO A 58 -2.18 17.82 14.72
C PRO A 58 -3.00 18.00 13.44
N SER A 59 -4.10 18.77 13.52
CA SER A 59 -5.03 18.94 12.39
C SER A 59 -4.36 19.52 11.14
N ALA A 60 -3.42 20.45 11.31
CA ALA A 60 -2.67 21.03 10.18
C ALA A 60 -1.88 19.96 9.40
N VAL A 61 -1.25 19.03 10.13
CA VAL A 61 -0.49 17.93 9.52
C VAL A 61 -1.43 16.93 8.85
N PHE A 62 -2.57 16.60 9.49
CA PHE A 62 -3.58 15.74 8.87
C PHE A 62 -4.09 16.32 7.53
N THR A 63 -4.39 17.62 7.50
CA THR A 63 -4.78 18.31 6.25
C THR A 63 -3.67 18.27 5.21
N GLN A 64 -2.41 18.46 5.61
CA GLN A 64 -1.26 18.37 4.70
C GLN A 64 -1.18 16.98 4.03
N VAL A 65 -1.33 15.89 4.81
CA VAL A 65 -1.34 14.51 4.29
C VAL A 65 -2.45 14.32 3.25
N LEU A 66 -3.67 14.80 3.54
CA LEU A 66 -4.80 14.67 2.61
C LEU A 66 -4.55 15.41 1.29
N THR A 67 -4.02 16.63 1.35
CA THR A 67 -3.70 17.42 0.15
C THR A 67 -2.64 16.72 -0.69
N VAL A 68 -1.51 16.32 -0.07
CA VAL A 68 -0.36 15.78 -0.81
C VAL A 68 -0.62 14.40 -1.41
N GLN A 69 -1.61 13.64 -0.90
CA GLN A 69 -1.95 12.32 -1.46
C GLN A 69 -2.31 12.40 -2.95
N THR A 70 -3.04 13.43 -3.39
CA THR A 70 -3.39 13.59 -4.82
C THR A 70 -2.18 13.94 -5.67
N HIS A 71 -1.22 14.69 -5.12
CA HIS A 71 0.06 14.98 -5.74
C HIS A 71 0.91 13.71 -5.91
N PHE A 72 0.98 12.86 -4.87
CA PHE A 72 1.66 11.57 -4.97
C PHE A 72 1.02 10.62 -5.97
N ASN A 73 -0.32 10.58 -6.07
CA ASN A 73 -0.99 9.77 -7.08
C ASN A 73 -0.55 10.17 -8.50
N ARG A 74 -0.50 11.48 -8.77
CA ARG A 74 -0.04 12.03 -10.06
C ARG A 74 1.45 11.79 -10.29
N LEU A 75 2.27 11.90 -9.25
CA LEU A 75 3.70 11.62 -9.35
C LEU A 75 3.95 10.16 -9.69
N VAL A 76 3.34 9.21 -8.98
CA VAL A 76 3.47 7.77 -9.24
C VAL A 76 3.03 7.43 -10.66
N ASP A 77 1.91 7.98 -11.11
CA ASP A 77 1.42 7.80 -12.48
C ASP A 77 2.42 8.31 -13.51
N ARG A 78 2.89 9.56 -13.38
CA ARG A 78 3.88 10.17 -14.30
C ARG A 78 5.23 9.44 -14.28
N VAL A 79 5.69 8.94 -13.13
CA VAL A 79 6.89 8.13 -12.99
C VAL A 79 6.72 6.79 -13.70
N SER A 80 5.58 6.10 -13.47
CA SER A 80 5.28 4.81 -14.11
C SER A 80 5.24 4.91 -15.64
N GLN A 81 4.86 6.07 -16.16
CA GLN A 81 4.78 6.36 -17.59
C GLN A 81 6.07 6.96 -18.17
N ASN A 82 7.17 7.03 -17.40
CA ASN A 82 8.46 7.54 -17.87
C ASN A 82 9.51 6.41 -17.96
N PRO A 83 9.65 5.77 -19.14
CA PRO A 83 10.59 4.66 -19.30
C PRO A 83 12.04 5.02 -19.01
N SER A 84 12.51 6.16 -19.53
CA SER A 84 13.90 6.57 -19.34
C SER A 84 14.22 6.75 -17.86
N PHE A 85 13.32 7.36 -17.10
CA PHE A 85 13.52 7.54 -15.66
C PHE A 85 13.56 6.20 -14.91
N LEU A 86 12.63 5.27 -15.18
CA LEU A 86 12.63 3.95 -14.53
C LEU A 86 13.88 3.13 -14.91
N GLU A 87 14.28 3.16 -16.17
CA GLU A 87 15.44 2.43 -16.68
C GLU A 87 16.75 2.97 -16.07
N GLU A 88 16.91 4.30 -16.03
CA GLU A 88 18.06 4.96 -15.42
C GLU A 88 18.11 4.70 -13.90
N SER A 89 16.99 4.92 -13.20
CA SER A 89 16.92 4.80 -11.74
C SER A 89 17.24 3.40 -11.23
N LEU A 90 16.85 2.36 -11.98
CA LEU A 90 16.99 0.97 -11.57
C LEU A 90 18.19 0.25 -12.20
N ALA A 91 18.97 0.91 -13.06
CA ALA A 91 20.06 0.30 -13.82
C ALA A 91 21.14 -0.36 -12.93
N SER A 92 21.50 0.24 -11.80
CA SER A 92 22.42 -0.36 -10.83
C SER A 92 21.74 -1.46 -10.02
N THR A 93 20.50 -1.22 -9.61
CA THR A 93 19.70 -2.10 -8.74
C THR A 93 19.48 -3.47 -9.37
N ILE A 94 19.09 -3.54 -10.65
CA ILE A 94 18.82 -4.82 -11.32
C ILE A 94 20.07 -5.70 -11.52
N LYS A 95 21.28 -5.16 -11.31
CA LYS A 95 22.52 -5.94 -11.37
C LYS A 95 22.82 -6.67 -10.06
N VAL A 96 22.25 -6.20 -8.95
CA VAL A 96 22.53 -6.68 -7.59
C VAL A 96 21.31 -7.27 -6.89
N ASP A 97 20.10 -7.01 -7.38
CA ASP A 97 18.86 -7.52 -6.81
C ASP A 97 18.03 -8.33 -7.83
N ASP A 98 18.09 -9.67 -7.72
CA ASP A 98 17.40 -10.60 -8.63
C ASP A 98 15.88 -10.36 -8.71
N PHE A 99 15.24 -10.04 -7.58
CA PHE A 99 13.80 -9.80 -7.54
C PHE A 99 13.41 -8.58 -8.37
N THR A 100 14.06 -7.44 -8.16
CA THR A 100 13.85 -6.23 -8.97
C THR A 100 14.22 -6.50 -10.43
N ALA A 101 15.30 -7.25 -10.70
CA ALA A 101 15.70 -7.61 -12.05
C ALA A 101 14.60 -8.40 -12.79
N ARG A 102 13.96 -9.36 -12.14
CA ARG A 102 12.85 -10.14 -12.70
C ARG A 102 11.62 -9.29 -12.96
N LEU A 103 11.23 -8.41 -12.02
CA LEU A 103 10.15 -7.43 -12.24
C LEU A 103 10.46 -6.52 -13.43
N PHE A 104 11.69 -6.03 -13.53
CA PHE A 104 12.15 -5.17 -14.60
C PHE A 104 12.23 -5.88 -15.95
N ASN A 105 12.52 -7.19 -15.97
CA ASN A 105 12.46 -7.99 -17.20
C ASN A 105 11.03 -8.13 -17.73
N ILE A 106 10.04 -8.31 -16.84
CA ILE A 106 8.63 -8.28 -17.23
C ILE A 106 8.27 -6.91 -17.82
N TYR A 107 8.68 -5.82 -17.16
CA TYR A 107 8.50 -4.46 -17.66
C TYR A 107 9.06 -4.28 -19.08
N LYS A 108 10.32 -4.66 -19.32
CA LYS A 108 10.95 -4.57 -20.64
C LYS A 108 10.18 -5.36 -21.69
N GLN A 109 9.82 -6.60 -21.39
CA GLN A 109 9.10 -7.45 -22.34
C GLN A 109 7.72 -6.89 -22.69
N VAL A 110 6.96 -6.40 -21.70
CA VAL A 110 5.63 -5.81 -21.95
C VAL A 110 5.75 -4.51 -22.75
N LYS A 111 6.79 -3.71 -22.50
CA LYS A 111 7.10 -2.51 -23.27
C LYS A 111 7.45 -2.84 -24.72
N GLU A 112 8.30 -3.85 -24.96
CA GLU A 112 8.70 -4.31 -26.29
C GLU A 112 7.52 -4.86 -27.11
N GLU A 113 6.62 -5.62 -26.46
CA GLU A 113 5.41 -6.16 -27.09
C GLU A 113 4.32 -5.09 -27.32
N GLY A 114 4.44 -3.93 -26.66
CA GLY A 114 3.42 -2.89 -26.60
C GLY A 114 2.32 -3.20 -25.57
N TRP A 115 2.08 -2.22 -24.70
CA TRP A 115 1.07 -2.27 -23.63
C TRP A 115 -0.31 -2.65 -24.20
N ALA A 116 -0.88 -3.74 -23.68
CA ALA A 116 -2.21 -4.18 -24.11
C ALA A 116 -3.32 -3.29 -23.54
N GLN A 117 -3.22 -2.96 -22.26
CA GLN A 117 -4.22 -2.22 -21.50
C GLN A 117 -3.77 -0.76 -21.31
N ALA A 118 -4.65 0.18 -21.65
CA ALA A 118 -4.41 1.62 -21.51
C ALA A 118 -4.94 2.21 -20.20
N ILE A 119 -5.87 1.52 -19.52
CA ILE A 119 -6.42 1.92 -18.23
C ILE A 119 -5.38 1.58 -17.14
N VAL A 120 -4.94 2.60 -16.41
CA VAL A 120 -4.04 2.47 -15.26
C VAL A 120 -4.83 2.69 -13.98
N LEU A 121 -4.63 1.82 -12.99
CA LEU A 121 -5.27 1.92 -11.67
C LEU A 121 -4.23 1.71 -10.55
N GLY A 122 -4.00 2.76 -9.77
CA GLY A 122 -3.20 2.70 -8.54
C GLY A 122 -4.07 2.76 -7.28
N LEU A 123 -3.96 1.75 -6.42
CA LEU A 123 -4.51 1.76 -5.07
C LEU A 123 -3.35 1.82 -4.07
N ASN A 124 -2.90 3.04 -3.80
CA ASN A 124 -1.63 3.29 -3.13
C ASN A 124 -1.84 3.76 -1.68
N ARG A 125 -0.81 3.65 -0.85
CA ARG A 125 -0.77 4.24 0.50
C ARG A 125 0.57 4.96 0.70
N SER A 126 0.52 6.25 1.01
CA SER A 126 1.70 7.02 1.37
C SER A 126 1.82 7.07 2.90
N ASP A 127 2.95 6.62 3.43
CA ASP A 127 3.16 6.46 4.86
C ASP A 127 4.08 7.57 5.39
N TYR A 128 3.75 8.13 6.56
CA TYR A 128 4.43 9.30 7.12
C TYR A 128 4.70 9.14 8.61
N MET A 129 5.73 9.82 9.10
CA MET A 129 5.97 10.08 10.51
C MET A 129 6.09 11.59 10.77
N LEU A 130 5.83 11.98 12.02
CA LEU A 130 6.10 13.33 12.50
C LEU A 130 7.54 13.39 12.99
N ASP A 131 8.36 14.16 12.31
CA ASP A 131 9.71 14.48 12.74
C ASP A 131 9.67 15.70 13.66
N GLN A 132 10.19 15.55 14.88
CA GLN A 132 10.25 16.60 15.89
C GLN A 132 11.67 17.12 15.98
N SER A 133 11.87 18.37 15.58
CA SER A 133 13.17 19.01 15.70
C SER A 133 13.43 19.42 17.15
N PRO A 134 14.71 19.52 17.58
CA PRO A 134 15.06 19.88 18.96
C PRO A 134 14.54 21.24 19.43
N ASP A 135 14.24 22.15 18.49
CA ASP A 135 13.65 23.47 18.75
C ASP A 135 12.11 23.45 18.87
N GLY A 136 11.49 22.26 18.83
CA GLY A 136 10.04 22.06 18.98
C GLY A 136 9.25 22.16 17.67
N GLY A 137 9.92 22.38 16.53
CA GLY A 137 9.30 22.26 15.22
C GLY A 137 8.80 20.83 14.96
N THR A 138 7.65 20.70 14.30
CA THR A 138 7.14 19.40 13.85
C THR A 138 6.98 19.45 12.34
N SER A 139 7.57 18.49 11.64
CA SER A 139 7.45 18.37 10.19
C SER A 139 6.98 16.98 9.80
N LEU A 140 6.14 16.91 8.77
CA LEU A 140 5.66 15.65 8.22
C LEU A 140 6.73 15.08 7.29
N LYS A 141 7.17 13.84 7.53
CA LYS A 141 8.16 13.16 6.71
C LYS A 141 7.64 11.83 6.17
N GLN A 142 7.70 11.66 4.85
CA GLN A 142 7.30 10.45 4.17
C GLN A 142 8.33 9.35 4.45
N ILE A 143 7.85 8.20 4.89
CA ILE A 143 8.65 6.99 5.11
C ILE A 143 8.77 6.19 3.83
N GLU A 144 7.65 6.00 3.13
CA GLU A 144 7.55 5.27 1.87
C GLU A 144 6.22 5.53 1.18
N ILE A 145 6.11 5.10 -0.07
CA ILE A 145 4.85 4.96 -0.79
C ILE A 145 4.67 3.51 -1.22
N ASN A 146 3.58 2.89 -0.76
CA ASN A 146 3.20 1.52 -1.10
C ASN A 146 2.32 1.56 -2.34
N THR A 147 2.82 1.11 -3.48
CA THR A 147 2.07 1.08 -4.76
C THR A 147 1.48 -0.30 -5.08
N ILE A 148 1.92 -1.35 -4.38
CA ILE A 148 1.41 -2.72 -4.51
C ILE A 148 0.85 -3.24 -3.18
N ALA A 149 -0.26 -3.97 -3.23
CA ALA A 149 -0.84 -4.66 -2.08
C ALA A 149 -1.03 -3.78 -0.82
N ALA A 150 -1.30 -2.48 -1.01
CA ALA A 150 -1.54 -1.53 0.08
C ALA A 150 -2.69 -2.01 0.97
N SER A 151 -2.31 -2.51 2.15
CA SER A 151 -3.21 -3.21 3.07
C SER A 151 -3.86 -2.29 4.10
N PHE A 152 -4.79 -2.84 4.87
CA PHE A 152 -5.49 -2.24 6.02
C PHE A 152 -6.56 -1.19 5.69
N GLY A 153 -6.83 -0.91 4.42
CA GLY A 153 -7.95 -0.05 4.04
C GLY A 153 -9.33 -0.60 4.44
N GLY A 154 -9.46 -1.92 4.53
CA GLY A 154 -10.64 -2.62 5.05
C GLY A 154 -10.77 -2.46 6.55
N LEU A 155 -9.81 -2.98 7.32
CA LEU A 155 -9.88 -2.96 8.79
C LEU A 155 -9.90 -1.53 9.36
N ALA A 156 -9.17 -0.58 8.75
CA ALA A 156 -9.17 0.82 9.19
C ALA A 156 -10.53 1.52 9.05
N SER A 157 -11.48 0.92 8.29
CA SER A 157 -12.85 1.44 8.24
C SER A 157 -13.68 1.15 9.50
N GLN A 158 -13.22 0.23 10.35
CA GLN A 158 -13.94 -0.25 11.53
C GLN A 158 -13.34 0.26 12.85
N THR A 159 -12.06 0.61 12.85
CA THR A 159 -11.36 1.08 14.06
C THR A 159 -11.93 2.37 14.68
N PRO A 160 -12.51 3.34 13.93
CA PRO A 160 -13.14 4.51 14.54
C PRO A 160 -14.25 4.15 15.53
N ASP A 161 -15.04 3.12 15.24
CA ASP A 161 -16.16 2.73 16.09
C ASP A 161 -15.68 2.07 17.39
N VAL A 162 -14.63 1.26 17.32
CA VAL A 162 -13.94 0.72 18.51
C VAL A 162 -13.41 1.87 19.37
N HIS A 163 -12.71 2.84 18.80
CA HIS A 163 -12.17 3.98 19.57
C HIS A 163 -13.26 4.87 20.16
N ARG A 164 -14.35 5.13 19.43
CA ARG A 164 -15.50 5.86 19.98
C ARG A 164 -16.11 5.13 21.16
N HIS A 165 -16.25 3.82 21.07
CA HIS A 165 -16.78 3.01 22.16
C HIS A 165 -15.90 3.10 23.41
N ILE A 166 -14.58 2.90 23.27
CA ILE A 166 -13.65 2.96 24.39
C ILE A 166 -13.57 4.34 25.03
N LEU A 167 -13.52 5.40 24.23
CA LEU A 167 -13.52 6.77 24.76
C LEU A 167 -14.82 7.09 25.51
N LYS A 168 -15.96 6.56 25.04
CA LYS A 168 -17.24 6.70 25.74
C LYS A 168 -17.25 5.98 27.09
N VAL A 169 -16.76 4.74 27.16
CA VAL A 169 -16.68 3.98 28.41
C VAL A 169 -15.70 4.62 29.40
N ALA A 170 -14.59 5.17 28.89
CA ALA A 170 -13.61 5.91 29.69
C ALA A 170 -14.08 7.32 30.12
N ASN A 171 -15.32 7.72 29.79
CA ASN A 171 -15.86 9.07 30.05
C ASN A 171 -15.00 10.22 29.46
N LEU A 172 -14.36 9.97 28.31
CA LEU A 172 -13.57 10.93 27.52
C LEU A 172 -14.41 11.45 26.33
N LEU A 173 -15.56 12.05 26.63
CA LEU A 173 -16.58 12.40 25.63
C LEU A 173 -16.12 13.45 24.61
N GLU A 174 -15.27 14.39 25.02
CA GLU A 174 -14.72 15.39 24.09
C GLU A 174 -13.79 14.75 23.04
N GLU A 175 -12.97 13.77 23.44
CA GLU A 175 -12.10 13.04 22.51
C GLU A 175 -12.92 12.12 21.60
N GLN A 176 -13.97 11.49 22.14
CA GLN A 176 -14.89 10.66 21.38
C GLN A 176 -15.53 11.42 20.21
N ASN A 177 -15.92 12.67 20.43
CA ASN A 177 -16.51 13.54 19.41
C ASN A 177 -15.50 14.02 18.34
N ARG A 178 -14.19 13.84 18.57
CA ARG A 178 -13.13 14.20 17.62
C ARG A 178 -12.64 13.04 16.78
N ILE A 179 -13.14 11.82 17.01
CA ILE A 179 -12.85 10.67 16.15
C ILE A 179 -13.49 10.87 14.78
N LEU A 180 -12.65 10.89 13.74
CA LEU A 180 -13.07 11.02 12.36
C LEU A 180 -13.69 9.73 11.84
N ASP A 181 -14.71 9.85 10.99
CA ASP A 181 -15.15 8.72 10.17
C ASP A 181 -14.05 8.37 9.17
N ASN A 182 -13.88 7.08 8.93
CA ASN A 182 -12.91 6.58 8.00
C ASN A 182 -13.51 5.41 7.21
N ASN A 183 -13.52 5.49 5.89
CA ASN A 183 -13.95 4.37 5.04
C ASN A 183 -13.10 4.24 3.77
N PRO A 184 -11.83 3.81 3.91
CA PRO A 184 -10.96 3.58 2.76
C PRO A 184 -11.48 2.44 1.89
N ALA A 185 -12.05 1.38 2.48
CA ALA A 185 -12.62 0.24 1.75
C ALA A 185 -13.58 0.66 0.64
N ALA A 186 -14.52 1.57 0.95
CA ALA A 186 -15.45 2.11 -0.05
C ALA A 186 -14.72 2.94 -1.13
N GLY A 187 -13.69 3.69 -0.76
CA GLY A 187 -12.85 4.43 -1.72
C GLY A 187 -12.08 3.53 -2.69
N LEU A 188 -11.42 2.51 -2.15
CA LEU A 188 -10.67 1.52 -2.92
C LEU A 188 -11.60 0.74 -3.86
N ALA A 189 -12.76 0.30 -3.36
CA ALA A 189 -13.77 -0.39 -4.16
C ALA A 189 -14.37 0.50 -5.25
N ARG A 190 -14.53 1.81 -5.01
CA ARG A 190 -14.95 2.76 -6.08
C ARG A 190 -13.92 2.81 -7.22
N GLY A 191 -12.62 2.84 -6.91
CA GLY A 191 -11.56 2.80 -7.92
C GLY A 191 -11.61 1.53 -8.77
N LEU A 192 -11.72 0.37 -8.12
CA LEU A 192 -11.86 -0.94 -8.78
C LEU A 192 -13.14 -1.00 -9.63
N ALA A 193 -14.29 -0.60 -9.09
CA ALA A 193 -15.55 -0.59 -9.83
C ALA A 193 -15.47 0.32 -11.06
N LYS A 194 -14.81 1.49 -10.96
CA LYS A 194 -14.64 2.38 -12.11
C LYS A 194 -13.74 1.78 -13.19
N ALA A 195 -12.65 1.13 -12.82
CA ALA A 195 -11.79 0.43 -13.78
C ALA A 195 -12.52 -0.75 -14.45
N TRP A 196 -13.38 -1.46 -13.72
CA TRP A 196 -14.20 -2.55 -14.25
C TRP A 196 -15.25 -2.03 -15.25
N GLU A 197 -15.90 -0.91 -14.94
CA GLU A 197 -16.81 -0.20 -15.84
C GLU A 197 -16.09 0.23 -17.14
N LEU A 198 -14.88 0.80 -17.01
CA LEU A 198 -14.07 1.21 -18.17
C LEU A 198 -13.56 0.03 -19.00
N TYR A 199 -13.31 -1.13 -18.39
CA TYR A 199 -12.97 -2.36 -19.11
C TYR A 199 -14.13 -2.83 -20.02
N GLY A 200 -15.38 -2.61 -19.59
CA GLY A 200 -16.56 -2.66 -20.48
C GLY A 200 -17.10 -4.06 -20.80
N SER A 201 -16.80 -5.08 -19.99
CA SER A 201 -17.33 -6.44 -20.14
C SER A 201 -18.11 -6.86 -18.89
N GLU A 202 -19.43 -7.00 -19.02
CA GLU A 202 -20.32 -7.37 -17.91
C GLU A 202 -20.08 -8.79 -17.38
N SER A 203 -19.54 -9.69 -18.23
CA SER A 203 -19.22 -11.07 -17.85
C SER A 203 -17.86 -11.20 -17.17
N ALA A 204 -17.01 -10.16 -17.23
CA ALA A 204 -15.68 -10.18 -16.68
C ALA A 204 -15.67 -9.90 -15.17
N VAL A 205 -14.68 -10.43 -14.46
CA VAL A 205 -14.61 -10.37 -13.00
C VAL A 205 -13.38 -9.62 -12.51
N VAL A 206 -13.46 -9.09 -11.28
CA VAL A 206 -12.30 -8.61 -10.53
C VAL A 206 -11.64 -9.80 -9.83
N MET A 207 -10.40 -10.11 -10.18
CA MET A 207 -9.62 -11.16 -9.54
C MET A 207 -8.69 -10.55 -8.49
N PHE A 208 -8.92 -10.89 -7.23
CA PHE A 208 -7.93 -10.66 -6.17
C PHE A 208 -6.88 -11.75 -6.30
N LEU A 209 -5.63 -11.37 -6.58
CA LEU A 209 -4.48 -12.27 -6.53
C LEU A 209 -3.94 -12.29 -5.10
N VAL A 210 -4.14 -13.41 -4.39
CA VAL A 210 -3.98 -13.49 -2.94
C VAL A 210 -2.84 -14.42 -2.53
N GLU A 211 -2.34 -14.22 -1.31
CA GLU A 211 -1.29 -15.04 -0.68
C GLU A 211 -1.76 -16.46 -0.35
N ASP A 212 -0.83 -17.38 -0.10
CA ASP A 212 -1.18 -18.71 0.43
C ASP A 212 -1.74 -18.65 1.86
N LEU A 213 -1.18 -17.77 2.67
CA LEU A 213 -1.57 -17.59 4.07
C LEU A 213 -2.50 -16.39 4.20
N GLN A 214 -3.76 -16.66 4.47
CA GLN A 214 -4.83 -15.68 4.38
C GLN A 214 -5.17 -15.03 5.73
N ARG A 215 -4.16 -14.68 6.54
CA ARG A 215 -4.36 -14.12 7.88
C ARG A 215 -5.16 -12.82 7.86
N ASN A 216 -4.87 -11.95 6.92
CA ASN A 216 -5.51 -10.65 6.76
C ASN A 216 -6.71 -10.67 5.80
N ILE A 217 -7.36 -11.83 5.61
CA ILE A 217 -8.46 -11.98 4.63
C ILE A 217 -9.60 -10.99 4.85
N TYR A 218 -9.92 -10.66 6.09
CA TYR A 218 -11.04 -9.77 6.42
C TYR A 218 -10.83 -8.35 5.85
N ASP A 219 -9.58 -7.86 5.84
CA ASP A 219 -9.23 -6.60 5.18
C ASP A 219 -9.64 -6.59 3.69
N HIS A 220 -9.45 -7.71 3.00
CA HIS A 220 -9.83 -7.83 1.60
C HIS A 220 -11.36 -7.93 1.48
N ARG A 221 -12.02 -8.69 2.37
CA ARG A 221 -13.47 -8.90 2.35
C ARG A 221 -14.26 -7.61 2.50
N TYR A 222 -13.77 -6.63 3.27
CA TYR A 222 -14.41 -5.30 3.30
C TYR A 222 -14.46 -4.65 1.92
N ILE A 223 -13.39 -4.74 1.13
CA ILE A 223 -13.35 -4.23 -0.25
C ILE A 223 -14.25 -5.06 -1.16
N GLU A 224 -14.23 -6.40 -1.05
CA GLU A 224 -15.11 -7.29 -1.81
C GLU A 224 -16.59 -6.99 -1.54
N ASN A 225 -16.98 -6.77 -0.28
CA ASN A 225 -18.34 -6.44 0.09
C ASN A 225 -18.80 -5.12 -0.54
N GLU A 226 -17.93 -4.11 -0.60
CA GLU A 226 -18.21 -2.85 -1.29
C GLU A 226 -18.36 -3.02 -2.81
N LEU A 227 -17.64 -3.97 -3.42
CA LEU A 227 -17.83 -4.35 -4.83
C LEU A 227 -19.14 -5.11 -5.05
N TRP A 228 -19.50 -6.06 -4.18
CA TRP A 228 -20.76 -6.80 -4.28
C TRP A 228 -21.98 -5.92 -4.07
N LYS A 229 -21.91 -4.91 -3.18
CA LYS A 229 -22.96 -3.87 -3.06
C LYS A 229 -23.21 -3.13 -4.37
N LYS A 230 -22.23 -3.13 -5.29
CA LYS A 230 -22.29 -2.53 -6.64
C LYS A 230 -22.52 -3.57 -7.75
N ASN A 231 -22.79 -4.82 -7.40
CA ASN A 231 -22.93 -5.95 -8.32
C ASN A 231 -21.69 -6.23 -9.19
N VAL A 232 -20.49 -5.84 -8.72
CA VAL A 232 -19.24 -6.18 -9.41
C VAL A 232 -18.77 -7.57 -8.97
N PRO A 233 -18.65 -8.55 -9.88
CA PRO A 233 -18.28 -9.92 -9.53
C PRO A 233 -16.80 -10.03 -9.17
N VAL A 234 -16.51 -10.80 -8.11
CA VAL A 234 -15.16 -10.98 -7.57
C VAL A 234 -14.80 -12.46 -7.47
N ILE A 235 -13.55 -12.81 -7.78
CA ILE A 235 -12.95 -14.09 -7.46
C ILE A 235 -11.61 -13.90 -6.74
N ARG A 236 -11.18 -14.90 -5.98
CA ARG A 236 -9.87 -14.94 -5.31
C ARG A 236 -9.05 -16.06 -5.90
N ARG A 237 -7.81 -15.78 -6.33
CA ARG A 237 -6.91 -16.77 -6.93
C ARG A 237 -5.50 -16.60 -6.41
N ARG A 238 -4.77 -17.70 -6.32
CA ARG A 238 -3.33 -17.69 -6.04
C ARG A 238 -2.55 -17.79 -7.34
N PHE A 239 -1.23 -17.59 -7.28
CA PHE A 239 -0.38 -17.79 -8.45
C PHE A 239 -0.57 -19.19 -9.04
N GLU A 240 -0.64 -20.23 -8.22
CA GLU A 240 -0.79 -21.63 -8.64
C GLU A 240 -2.08 -21.86 -9.44
N ASP A 241 -3.18 -21.17 -9.08
CA ASP A 241 -4.44 -21.29 -9.80
C ASP A 241 -4.35 -20.62 -11.19
N VAL A 242 -3.67 -19.48 -11.27
CA VAL A 242 -3.38 -18.78 -12.54
C VAL A 242 -2.41 -19.61 -13.39
N CYS A 243 -1.37 -20.21 -12.82
CA CYS A 243 -0.47 -21.10 -13.54
C CYS A 243 -1.21 -22.31 -14.15
N ARG A 244 -2.20 -22.86 -13.43
CA ARG A 244 -2.92 -24.07 -13.84
C ARG A 244 -3.95 -23.80 -14.95
N THR A 245 -4.64 -22.67 -14.89
CA THR A 245 -5.85 -22.43 -15.73
C THR A 245 -5.82 -21.11 -16.51
N GLY A 246 -4.85 -20.25 -16.19
CA GLY A 246 -4.65 -18.96 -16.81
C GLY A 246 -4.22 -19.09 -18.26
N HIS A 247 -4.86 -18.33 -19.14
CA HIS A 247 -4.44 -18.19 -20.53
C HIS A 247 -4.92 -16.85 -21.11
N LEU A 248 -4.31 -16.47 -22.22
CA LEU A 248 -4.74 -15.34 -23.04
C LEU A 248 -5.45 -15.84 -24.29
N ASP A 249 -6.53 -15.18 -24.67
CA ASP A 249 -7.14 -15.40 -26.00
C ASP A 249 -6.38 -14.63 -27.10
N GLN A 250 -6.86 -14.73 -28.35
CA GLN A 250 -6.26 -14.05 -29.51
C GLN A 250 -6.24 -12.51 -29.38
N ARG A 251 -7.10 -11.94 -28.54
CA ARG A 251 -7.19 -10.50 -28.27
C ARG A 251 -6.42 -10.11 -27.00
N ARG A 252 -5.65 -11.03 -26.41
CA ARG A 252 -4.97 -10.86 -25.11
C ARG A 252 -5.92 -10.66 -23.93
N ARG A 253 -7.19 -11.05 -24.00
CA ARG A 253 -8.06 -11.10 -22.82
C ARG A 253 -7.61 -12.23 -21.91
N LEU A 254 -7.53 -11.95 -20.60
CA LEU A 254 -7.12 -12.93 -19.60
C LEU A 254 -8.31 -13.78 -19.18
N PHE A 255 -8.14 -15.10 -19.17
CA PHE A 255 -9.09 -16.04 -18.62
C PHE A 255 -8.44 -16.89 -17.52
N VAL A 256 -9.12 -17.03 -16.38
CA VAL A 256 -8.72 -17.93 -15.27
C VAL A 256 -9.96 -18.70 -14.83
N ASP A 257 -9.87 -20.03 -14.74
CA ASP A 257 -11.02 -20.94 -14.56
C ASP A 257 -12.20 -20.61 -15.49
N SER A 258 -11.91 -20.37 -16.77
CA SER A 258 -12.89 -20.01 -17.81
C SER A 258 -13.66 -18.70 -17.55
N LYS A 259 -13.20 -17.85 -16.62
CA LYS A 259 -13.76 -16.51 -16.38
C LYS A 259 -12.88 -15.45 -17.00
N GLU A 260 -13.47 -14.53 -17.77
CA GLU A 260 -12.76 -13.35 -18.27
C GLU A 260 -12.39 -12.45 -17.08
N ILE A 261 -11.15 -12.00 -17.02
CA ILE A 261 -10.63 -11.16 -15.94
C ILE A 261 -10.55 -9.72 -16.43
N ALA A 262 -11.35 -8.84 -15.85
CA ALA A 262 -11.31 -7.41 -16.12
C ALA A 262 -10.18 -6.72 -15.34
N ILE A 263 -9.97 -7.15 -14.09
CA ILE A 263 -8.99 -6.56 -13.19
C ILE A 263 -8.20 -7.65 -12.48
N VAL A 264 -6.87 -7.53 -12.45
CA VAL A 264 -5.98 -8.24 -11.54
C VAL A 264 -5.61 -7.30 -10.40
N TYR A 265 -6.23 -7.49 -9.24
CA TYR A 265 -5.92 -6.72 -8.03
C TYR A 265 -4.93 -7.49 -7.16
N PHE A 266 -3.69 -7.01 -7.11
CA PHE A 266 -2.60 -7.69 -6.42
C PHE A 266 -2.70 -7.48 -4.91
N ARG A 267 -2.88 -8.58 -4.18
CA ARG A 267 -2.67 -8.70 -2.73
C ARG A 267 -1.55 -9.69 -2.42
N ASN A 268 -0.71 -9.98 -3.41
CA ASN A 268 0.43 -10.90 -3.39
C ASN A 268 1.42 -10.46 -4.50
N GLY A 269 2.65 -11.01 -4.52
CA GLY A 269 3.63 -10.75 -5.58
C GLY A 269 4.48 -9.48 -5.38
N TYR A 270 4.57 -9.01 -4.14
CA TYR A 270 5.41 -7.86 -3.73
C TYR A 270 6.71 -8.29 -3.03
N MET A 271 6.87 -9.59 -2.79
CA MET A 271 8.07 -10.19 -2.20
C MET A 271 8.60 -11.36 -3.03
N PRO A 272 9.92 -11.61 -3.03
CA PRO A 272 10.50 -12.75 -3.75
C PRO A 272 9.89 -14.09 -3.31
N GLN A 273 9.59 -14.24 -2.02
CA GLN A 273 9.00 -15.44 -1.43
C GLN A 273 7.60 -15.76 -1.99
N ASN A 274 6.92 -14.80 -2.62
CA ASN A 274 5.63 -15.01 -3.26
C ASN A 274 5.74 -15.75 -4.59
N TYR A 275 6.94 -15.79 -5.18
CA TYR A 275 7.22 -16.45 -6.44
C TYR A 275 7.88 -17.80 -6.16
N THR A 276 7.04 -18.80 -5.91
CA THR A 276 7.45 -20.15 -5.48
C THR A 276 8.03 -20.99 -6.63
N SER A 277 7.81 -20.60 -7.89
CA SER A 277 8.39 -21.25 -9.06
C SER A 277 8.53 -20.30 -10.26
N GLU A 278 9.23 -20.75 -11.32
CA GLU A 278 9.28 -20.03 -12.61
C GLU A 278 7.88 -19.86 -13.22
N GLN A 279 6.96 -20.81 -12.99
CA GLN A 279 5.58 -20.65 -13.48
C GLN A 279 4.89 -19.45 -12.82
N SER A 280 5.22 -19.08 -11.58
CA SER A 280 4.68 -17.88 -10.93
C SER A 280 5.15 -16.60 -11.65
N TRP A 281 6.38 -16.59 -12.16
CA TRP A 281 6.91 -15.50 -12.97
C TRP A 281 6.25 -15.45 -14.35
N ASP A 282 6.07 -16.60 -14.99
CA ASP A 282 5.32 -16.72 -16.26
C ASP A 282 3.87 -16.25 -16.12
N ALA A 283 3.21 -16.60 -15.01
CA ALA A 283 1.86 -16.15 -14.68
C ALA A 283 1.81 -14.64 -14.46
N ARG A 284 2.80 -14.06 -13.73
CA ARG A 284 2.90 -12.60 -13.59
C ARG A 284 3.03 -11.92 -14.95
N LEU A 285 3.94 -12.41 -15.79
CA LEU A 285 4.14 -11.89 -17.14
C LEU A 285 2.86 -12.01 -17.99
N MET A 286 2.19 -13.16 -17.96
CA MET A 286 0.91 -13.38 -18.66
C MET A 286 -0.15 -12.37 -18.24
N MET A 287 -0.30 -12.12 -16.93
CA MET A 287 -1.23 -11.11 -16.42
C MET A 287 -0.89 -9.72 -16.94
N GLU A 288 0.39 -9.31 -16.89
CA GLU A 288 0.82 -7.98 -17.36
C GLU A 288 0.60 -7.78 -18.87
N ARG A 289 0.87 -8.81 -19.68
CA ARG A 289 0.64 -8.83 -21.15
C ARG A 289 -0.83 -8.79 -21.54
N SER A 290 -1.74 -9.05 -20.60
CA SER A 290 -3.17 -9.13 -20.87
C SER A 290 -3.85 -7.76 -20.95
N LEU A 291 -5.06 -7.76 -21.54
CA LEU A 291 -6.01 -6.66 -21.49
C LEU A 291 -6.59 -6.42 -20.10
N ALA A 292 -6.40 -7.28 -19.10
CA ALA A 292 -6.90 -6.97 -17.76
C ALA A 292 -6.24 -5.68 -17.24
N VAL A 293 -6.98 -4.86 -16.49
CA VAL A 293 -6.43 -3.75 -15.71
C VAL A 293 -5.64 -4.34 -14.56
N LYS A 294 -4.38 -3.93 -14.40
CA LYS A 294 -3.57 -4.36 -13.26
C LYS A 294 -3.64 -3.29 -12.18
N CYS A 295 -3.71 -3.73 -10.93
CA CYS A 295 -3.68 -2.85 -9.78
C CYS A 295 -2.66 -3.35 -8.75
N PRO A 296 -1.40 -2.88 -8.81
CA PRO A 296 -0.80 -2.02 -9.85
C PRO A 296 -0.33 -2.82 -11.08
N ASP A 297 -0.12 -2.14 -12.21
CA ASP A 297 0.70 -2.68 -13.30
C ASP A 297 2.20 -2.72 -12.93
N ILE A 298 3.00 -3.39 -13.76
CA ILE A 298 4.43 -3.59 -13.48
C ILE A 298 5.21 -2.28 -13.37
N SER A 299 4.89 -1.25 -14.16
CA SER A 299 5.55 0.05 -14.12
C SER A 299 5.26 0.79 -12.83
N THR A 300 3.99 0.76 -12.40
CA THR A 300 3.52 1.35 -11.13
C THR A 300 4.09 0.60 -9.92
N HIS A 301 4.27 -0.72 -10.02
CA HIS A 301 4.99 -1.52 -9.02
C HIS A 301 6.45 -1.07 -8.90
N LEU A 302 7.17 -0.90 -10.01
CA LEU A 302 8.56 -0.42 -10.02
C LEU A 302 8.68 1.02 -9.49
N ALA A 303 7.70 1.88 -9.79
CA ALA A 303 7.64 3.25 -9.28
C ALA A 303 7.52 3.33 -7.74
N GLY A 304 7.08 2.26 -7.08
CA GLY A 304 7.01 2.18 -5.61
C GLY A 304 8.32 1.76 -4.94
N THR A 305 9.36 1.40 -5.70
CA THR A 305 10.63 0.94 -5.11
C THR A 305 11.32 2.05 -4.32
N LYS A 306 12.04 1.64 -3.26
CA LYS A 306 12.80 2.57 -2.41
C LYS A 306 13.89 3.30 -3.19
N LYS A 307 14.48 2.66 -4.21
CA LYS A 307 15.42 3.31 -5.13
C LYS A 307 14.77 4.46 -5.90
N VAL A 308 13.59 4.24 -6.49
CA VAL A 308 12.86 5.31 -7.19
C VAL A 308 12.50 6.45 -6.23
N GLN A 309 12.06 6.14 -5.00
CA GLN A 309 11.82 7.16 -3.98
C GLN A 309 13.07 8.03 -3.70
N GLN A 310 14.24 7.40 -3.59
CA GLN A 310 15.51 8.11 -3.41
C GLN A 310 15.91 8.91 -4.65
N GLU A 311 15.71 8.39 -5.86
CA GLU A 311 16.02 9.09 -7.12
C GLU A 311 15.09 10.29 -7.41
N LEU A 312 13.93 10.37 -6.75
CA LEU A 312 13.04 11.53 -6.82
C LEU A 312 13.48 12.69 -5.92
N ALA A 313 14.35 12.44 -4.95
CA ALA A 313 14.76 13.43 -3.95
C ALA A 313 15.71 14.54 -4.45
N PRO A 314 16.66 14.28 -5.37
CA PRO A 314 17.56 15.31 -5.89
C PRO A 314 16.82 16.51 -6.51
N ALA A 315 17.43 17.69 -6.37
CA ALA A 315 16.88 18.92 -6.90
C ALA A 315 16.71 18.85 -8.43
N GLY A 316 15.59 19.36 -8.94
CA GLY A 316 15.27 19.35 -10.37
C GLY A 316 14.54 18.08 -10.86
N VAL A 317 14.55 16.98 -10.10
CA VAL A 317 13.89 15.74 -10.55
C VAL A 317 12.38 15.84 -10.48
N LEU A 318 11.81 16.30 -9.36
CA LEU A 318 10.37 16.51 -9.23
C LEU A 318 9.84 17.53 -10.25
N GLU A 319 10.60 18.58 -10.53
CA GLU A 319 10.27 19.61 -11.52
C GLU A 319 10.10 19.01 -12.93
N ARG A 320 10.86 17.98 -13.30
CA ARG A 320 10.67 17.26 -14.59
C ARG A 320 9.29 16.61 -14.70
N PHE A 321 8.69 16.21 -13.58
CA PHE A 321 7.35 15.62 -13.54
C PHE A 321 6.24 16.65 -13.30
N PHE A 322 6.58 17.87 -12.91
CA PHE A 322 5.64 18.94 -12.56
C PHE A 322 6.17 20.31 -13.05
N PRO A 323 6.45 20.47 -14.36
CA PRO A 323 7.19 21.63 -14.88
C PRO A 323 6.48 22.97 -14.60
N ASP A 324 5.15 22.95 -14.63
CA ASP A 324 4.32 24.15 -14.47
C ASP A 324 3.61 24.19 -13.10
N GLU A 325 4.02 23.35 -12.14
CA GLU A 325 3.33 23.18 -10.86
C GLU A 325 4.29 23.31 -9.65
N PRO A 326 4.97 24.46 -9.49
CA PRO A 326 5.99 24.65 -8.45
C PRO A 326 5.44 24.47 -7.03
N GLU A 327 4.17 24.80 -6.79
CA GLU A 327 3.51 24.57 -5.50
C GLU A 327 3.36 23.08 -5.19
N THR A 328 3.00 22.26 -6.20
CA THR A 328 2.93 20.80 -6.04
C THR A 328 4.30 20.23 -5.71
N VAL A 329 5.33 20.68 -6.43
CA VAL A 329 6.73 20.28 -6.16
C VAL A 329 7.14 20.65 -4.73
N ALA A 330 6.87 21.88 -4.31
CA ALA A 330 7.20 22.35 -2.97
C ALA A 330 6.50 21.52 -1.87
N GLN A 331 5.22 21.20 -2.07
CA GLN A 331 4.44 20.39 -1.12
C GLN A 331 4.94 18.94 -1.03
N ILE A 332 5.26 18.30 -2.16
CA ILE A 332 5.87 16.95 -2.17
C ILE A 332 7.23 17.01 -1.46
N ARG A 333 8.11 17.92 -1.88
CA ARG A 333 9.47 18.07 -1.35
C ARG A 333 9.50 18.35 0.15
N ALA A 334 8.55 19.12 0.67
CA ALA A 334 8.44 19.38 2.10
C ALA A 334 8.29 18.09 2.92
N THR A 335 7.70 17.05 2.32
CA THR A 335 7.55 15.74 2.96
C THR A 335 8.79 14.84 2.86
N PHE A 336 9.80 15.17 2.07
CA PHE A 336 10.98 14.31 1.96
C PHE A 336 11.88 14.43 3.20
N ALA A 337 12.35 13.28 3.68
CA ALA A 337 13.46 13.16 4.61
C ALA A 337 14.80 13.13 3.84
N GLY A 338 15.90 12.96 4.55
CA GLY A 338 17.20 12.64 3.92
C GLY A 338 17.12 11.28 3.21
N LEU A 339 17.29 11.29 1.89
CA LEU A 339 17.31 10.09 1.04
C LEU A 339 18.62 10.09 0.27
N TYR A 340 19.41 9.04 0.43
CA TYR A 340 20.80 9.00 -0.02
C TYR A 340 21.08 7.72 -0.81
N THR A 341 21.89 7.85 -1.85
CA THR A 341 22.33 6.70 -2.66
C THR A 341 23.48 5.95 -1.98
N LEU A 342 23.55 4.64 -2.24
CA LEU A 342 24.69 3.79 -1.91
C LEU A 342 25.33 3.21 -3.18
N ASP A 343 24.99 3.76 -4.35
CA ASP A 343 25.67 3.39 -5.60
C ASP A 343 27.16 3.75 -5.52
N MET A 344 28.00 2.93 -6.16
CA MET A 344 29.45 3.15 -6.18
C MET A 344 29.78 4.52 -6.79
N GLY A 345 30.53 5.33 -6.04
CA GLY A 345 30.92 6.68 -6.44
C GLY A 345 31.08 7.60 -5.24
N GLU A 346 31.55 8.83 -5.49
CA GLU A 346 31.89 9.79 -4.42
C GLU A 346 30.70 10.08 -3.49
N GLU A 347 29.48 10.15 -4.03
CA GLU A 347 28.27 10.39 -3.23
C GLU A 347 27.89 9.19 -2.36
N GLY A 348 28.01 7.97 -2.90
CA GLY A 348 27.79 6.74 -2.14
C GLY A 348 28.82 6.57 -1.02
N ASP A 349 30.10 6.83 -1.30
CA ASP A 349 31.18 6.74 -0.31
C ASP A 349 30.97 7.74 0.85
N LYS A 350 30.55 8.96 0.53
CA LYS A 350 30.18 9.98 1.54
C LYS A 350 28.99 9.52 2.37
N THR A 351 27.97 8.94 1.75
CA THR A 351 26.79 8.41 2.44
C THR A 351 27.16 7.30 3.41
N VAL A 352 28.03 6.37 2.99
CA VAL A 352 28.54 5.29 3.84
C VAL A 352 29.32 5.87 5.03
N ALA A 353 30.25 6.80 4.79
CA ALA A 353 31.03 7.41 5.86
C ALA A 353 30.15 8.14 6.89
N MET A 354 29.15 8.90 6.42
CA MET A 354 28.19 9.62 7.24
C MET A 354 27.35 8.66 8.10
N ALA A 355 26.84 7.58 7.50
CA ALA A 355 26.05 6.57 8.21
C ALA A 355 26.88 5.78 9.23
N LEU A 356 28.13 5.42 8.91
CA LEU A 356 29.02 4.73 9.85
C LEU A 356 29.43 5.62 11.03
N ALA A 357 29.52 6.94 10.83
CA ALA A 357 29.83 7.88 11.90
C ALA A 357 28.66 8.04 12.90
N ASN A 358 27.41 7.94 12.44
CA ASN A 358 26.21 8.15 13.26
C ASN A 358 25.11 7.12 12.94
N PRO A 359 25.33 5.82 13.17
CA PRO A 359 24.44 4.76 12.67
C PRO A 359 23.00 4.86 13.18
N ASP A 360 22.80 5.38 14.39
CA ASP A 360 21.48 5.54 15.01
C ASP A 360 20.61 6.62 14.32
N GLN A 361 21.17 7.40 13.39
CA GLN A 361 20.46 8.44 12.64
C GLN A 361 20.01 7.99 11.24
N TYR A 362 20.31 6.75 10.83
CA TYR A 362 20.04 6.26 9.47
C TYR A 362 19.31 4.93 9.47
N VAL A 363 18.56 4.69 8.39
CA VAL A 363 17.91 3.40 8.12
C VAL A 363 18.37 2.91 6.75
N LEU A 364 18.95 1.71 6.72
CA LEU A 364 19.30 1.02 5.48
C LEU A 364 18.10 0.19 5.00
N LYS A 365 17.65 0.43 3.77
CA LYS A 365 16.48 -0.25 3.20
C LYS A 365 16.86 -1.06 1.95
N PRO A 366 16.58 -2.37 1.89
CA PRO A 366 16.62 -3.12 0.64
C PRO A 366 15.40 -2.80 -0.24
N GLN A 367 15.41 -3.25 -1.51
CA GLN A 367 14.28 -3.10 -2.43
C GLN A 367 13.18 -4.12 -2.15
N ARG A 368 12.53 -4.01 -0.99
CA ARG A 368 11.49 -4.94 -0.52
C ARG A 368 10.31 -4.16 0.06
N GLU A 369 9.15 -4.80 0.04
CA GLU A 369 7.89 -4.27 0.59
C GLU A 369 7.37 -5.18 1.71
N GLY A 370 6.46 -4.68 2.56
CA GLY A 370 5.78 -5.48 3.59
C GLY A 370 6.48 -5.61 4.95
N GLY A 371 7.54 -4.82 5.20
CA GLY A 371 8.19 -4.69 6.49
C GLY A 371 9.20 -5.80 6.86
N GLY A 372 9.97 -5.56 7.93
CA GLY A 372 10.91 -6.52 8.53
C GLY A 372 12.25 -6.68 7.82
N LYS A 373 12.67 -5.71 7.00
CA LYS A 373 13.91 -5.75 6.22
C LYS A 373 14.60 -4.40 6.13
#